data_AF-A0A963X886-F1
#
_entry.id   AF-A0A963X886-F1
#
_cell.length_a   1.000
_cell.length_b   1.000
_cell.length_c   1.000
_cell.angle_alpha   90.00
_cell.angle_beta   90.00
_cell.angle_gamma   90.00
#
_symmetry.space_group_name_H-M   'P 1'
#
loop_
_entity.id
_entity.type
_entity.pdbx_description
1 polymer ?
#
loop_
_entity_poly.entity_id
_entity_poly.type
_entity_poly.pdbx_seq_one_letter_code
_entity_poly.pdbx_strand_id
1 'polypeptide(L)' 'LLACDPARIEEHTGRLPAIGGRLPDLTAPPPGCAFAPRCPLASDRCRTLPPPRVTIGPGRAALCHEVAP' A
#
# COMPACT_ATOMS: atom_id res chain seq x y z
N LEU A 1 -7.63 -9.19 -0.55
CA LEU A 1 -8.14 -9.07 0.84
C LEU A 1 -9.46 -9.80 1.01
N LEU A 2 -10.48 -9.53 0.18
CA LEU A 2 -11.80 -10.16 0.31
C LEU A 2 -11.82 -11.69 0.08
N ALA A 3 -10.91 -12.22 -0.75
CA ALA A 3 -10.83 -13.67 -1.02
C ALA A 3 -10.36 -14.51 0.18
N CYS A 4 -9.85 -13.90 1.24
CA CYS A 4 -9.36 -14.58 2.45
C CYS A 4 -10.32 -14.41 3.64
N ASP A 5 -11.46 -13.74 3.43
CA ASP A 5 -12.48 -13.49 4.43
C ASP A 5 -13.33 -14.77 4.61
N PRO A 6 -13.31 -15.42 5.79
CA PRO A 6 -14.08 -16.65 6.02
C PRO A 6 -15.59 -16.44 5.89
N ALA A 7 -16.08 -15.21 6.01
CA ALA A 7 -17.49 -14.90 5.81
C ALA A 7 -17.89 -14.82 4.32
N ARG A 8 -16.93 -14.94 3.39
CA ARG A 8 -17.13 -14.76 1.94
C ARG A 8 -16.58 -15.89 1.06
N ILE A 9 -16.05 -16.96 1.67
CA ILE A 9 -15.59 -18.14 0.94
C ILE A 9 -16.80 -19.05 0.63
N GLU A 10 -16.96 -19.41 -0.64
CA GLU A 10 -18.06 -20.29 -1.09
C GLU A 10 -17.85 -21.75 -0.65
N GLU A 11 -16.60 -22.20 -0.60
CA GLU A 11 -16.24 -23.56 -0.17
C GLU A 11 -15.41 -23.54 1.11
N HIS A 12 -15.92 -24.20 2.14
CA HIS A 12 -15.24 -24.38 3.43
C HIS A 12 -14.19 -25.49 3.30
N THR A 13 -12.96 -25.10 2.98
CA THR A 13 -11.82 -26.02 2.92
C THR A 13 -11.02 -25.96 4.23
N GLY A 14 -10.21 -27.00 4.49
CA GLY A 14 -9.29 -27.01 5.65
C GLY A 14 -8.19 -25.94 5.59
N ARG A 15 -8.07 -25.18 4.49
CA ARG A 15 -7.04 -24.17 4.30
C ARG A 15 -7.60 -22.94 3.57
N LEU A 16 -7.60 -21.81 4.27
CA LEU A 16 -8.05 -20.55 3.68
C LEU A 16 -7.14 -20.09 2.53
N PRO A 17 -7.69 -19.44 1.50
CA PRO A 17 -6.90 -18.77 0.48
C PRO A 17 -5.98 -17.74 1.14
N ALA A 18 -4.75 -17.62 0.66
CA ALA A 18 -3.80 -16.64 1.15
C ALA A 18 -3.64 -15.49 0.13
N ILE A 19 -3.49 -14.26 0.62
CA ILE A 19 -3.13 -13.13 -0.23
C ILE A 19 -1.68 -13.29 -0.62
N GLY A 20 -1.40 -13.42 -1.92
CA GLY A 20 -0.04 -13.44 -2.43
C GLY A 20 0.70 -12.13 -2.16
N GLY A 21 2.01 -12.22 -1.95
CA GLY A 21 2.91 -11.10 -1.68
C GLY A 21 3.63 -11.23 -0.33
N ARG A 22 4.63 -10.38 -0.11
CA ARG A 22 5.35 -10.30 1.18
C ARG A 22 5.18 -8.91 1.76
N LEU A 23 4.89 -8.84 3.07
CA LEU A 23 4.98 -7.57 3.78
C LEU A 23 6.43 -7.05 3.66
N PRO A 24 6.62 -5.73 3.46
CA PRO A 24 7.96 -5.18 3.59
C PRO A 24 8.43 -5.34 5.03
N ASP A 25 9.75 -5.34 5.23
CA ASP A 25 10.30 -5.26 6.58
C ASP A 25 9.88 -3.93 7.22
N LEU A 26 9.14 -4.00 8.32
CA LEU A 26 8.62 -2.83 9.02
C LEU A 26 9.63 -2.24 10.00
N THR A 27 10.72 -2.95 10.29
CA THR A 27 11.80 -2.47 11.18
C THR A 27 12.80 -1.58 10.45
N ALA A 28 12.87 -1.72 9.12
CA ALA A 28 13.73 -0.94 8.24
C ALA A 28 12.91 -0.34 7.08
N PRO A 29 12.02 0.64 7.37
CA PRO A 29 11.28 1.32 6.33
C PRO A 29 12.23 2.04 5.36
N PRO A 30 11.93 2.05 4.05
CA PRO A 30 12.74 2.80 3.10
C PRO A 30 12.72 4.30 3.43
N PRO A 31 13.80 5.04 3.14
CA PRO A 31 13.91 6.46 3.51
C PRO A 31 12.88 7.35 2.79
N GLY A 32 12.38 6.91 1.63
CA GLY A 32 11.32 7.59 0.87
C GLY A 32 9.92 7.04 1.16
N CYS A 33 9.12 6.92 0.11
CA CYS A 33 7.79 6.35 0.16
C CYS A 33 7.85 4.83 0.38
N ALA A 34 7.16 4.34 1.43
CA ALA A 34 7.03 2.91 1.74
C ALA A 34 6.45 2.07 0.57
N PHE A 35 5.73 2.72 -0.34
CA PHE A 35 5.12 2.07 -1.51
C PHE A 35 6.00 2.12 -2.75
N ALA A 36 7.14 2.83 -2.75
CA ALA A 36 8.00 2.96 -3.93
C ALA A 36 8.43 1.61 -4.57
N PRO A 37 8.74 0.53 -3.81
CA PRO A 37 9.10 -0.76 -4.40
C PRO A 37 7.98 -1.47 -5.17
N ARG A 38 6.73 -1.04 -4.99
CA ARG A 38 5.53 -1.68 -5.56
C ARG A 38 4.60 -0.71 -6.31
N CYS A 39 4.98 0.56 -6.41
CA CYS A 39 4.16 1.60 -7.02
C CYS A 39 4.53 1.72 -8.51
N PRO A 40 3.56 1.60 -9.44
CA PRO A 40 3.83 1.75 -10.87
C PRO A 40 4.18 3.19 -11.28
N LEU A 41 3.89 4.17 -10.42
CA LEU A 41 4.18 5.59 -10.63
C LEU A 41 5.44 6.06 -9.88
N ALA A 42 6.26 5.13 -9.37
CA ALA A 42 7.43 5.49 -8.57
C ALA A 42 8.48 6.23 -9.39
N SER A 43 8.69 7.51 -9.06
CA SER A 43 9.80 8.34 -9.52
C SER A 43 10.97 8.30 -8.51
N ASP A 44 12.12 8.88 -8.86
CA ASP A 44 13.30 8.84 -7.98
C ASP A 44 13.08 9.56 -6.64
N ARG A 45 12.29 10.64 -6.64
CA ARG A 45 11.84 11.31 -5.40
C ARG A 45 11.08 10.37 -4.47
N CYS A 46 10.36 9.38 -4.99
CA CYS A 46 9.67 8.39 -4.17
C CYS A 46 10.64 7.47 -3.42
N ARG A 47 11.88 7.30 -3.89
CA ARG A 47 12.88 6.43 -3.25
C ARG A 47 13.71 7.17 -2.20
N THR A 48 13.88 8.47 -2.37
CA THR A 48 14.81 9.29 -1.58
C THR A 48 14.13 10.23 -0.59
N LEU A 49 12.89 10.65 -0.84
CA LEU A 49 12.19 11.65 -0.04
C LEU A 49 10.83 11.14 0.45
N PRO A 50 10.48 11.38 1.73
CA PRO A 50 9.15 11.09 2.23
C PRO A 50 8.10 11.95 1.50
N PRO A 51 6.96 11.36 1.12
CA PRO A 51 5.92 12.08 0.37
C PRO A 51 5.22 13.16 1.22
N PRO A 52 4.86 14.30 0.62
CA PRO A 52 4.12 15.35 1.31
C PRO A 52 2.68 14.89 1.59
N ARG A 53 2.07 15.46 2.62
CA ARG A 53 0.62 15.32 2.86
C ARG A 53 -0.14 16.33 2.01
N VAL A 54 -1.00 15.85 1.13
CA VAL A 54 -1.82 16.64 0.20
C VAL A 54 -3.30 16.42 0.50
N THR A 55 -4.08 17.49 0.64
CA THR A 55 -5.53 17.40 0.82
C THR A 55 -6.21 17.12 -0.51
N ILE A 56 -7.04 16.08 -0.59
CA ILE A 56 -7.74 15.65 -1.82
C ILE A 56 -9.27 15.74 -1.69
N GLY A 57 -9.73 16.56 -0.75
CA GLY A 57 -11.14 16.80 -0.45
C GLY A 57 -11.44 16.84 1.05
N PRO A 58 -12.70 17.09 1.44
CA PRO A 58 -13.10 17.21 2.84
C PRO A 58 -12.76 15.96 3.64
N GLY A 59 -11.92 16.12 4.67
CA GLY A 59 -11.47 15.02 5.54
C GLY A 59 -10.56 13.98 4.88
N ARG A 60 -10.13 14.19 3.62
CA ARG A 60 -9.30 13.24 2.88
C ARG A 60 -7.93 13.83 2.57
N ALA A 61 -6.89 13.03 2.80
CA ALA A 61 -5.53 13.38 2.45
C ALA A 61 -4.80 12.18 1.84
N ALA A 62 -3.85 12.47 0.96
CA ALA A 62 -2.91 11.52 0.39
C ALA A 62 -1.48 11.88 0.84
N LEU A 63 -0.62 10.86 0.94
CA LEU A 63 0.82 11.04 1.05
C LEU A 63 1.44 10.57 -0.27
N CYS A 64 1.45 11.43 -1.29
CA CYS A 64 1.91 11.08 -2.64
C CYS A 64 2.63 12.27 -3.29
N HIS A 65 3.76 11.99 -3.95
CA HIS A 65 4.52 12.99 -4.70
C HIS A 65 3.86 13.38 -6.03
N GLU A 66 3.04 12.49 -6.58
CA GLU A 66 2.37 12.67 -7.89
C GLU A 66 0.97 13.29 -7.77
N VAL A 67 0.46 13.50 -6.55
CA VAL A 67 -0.85 14.13 -6.32
C VAL A 67 -0.64 15.64 -6.19
N ALA A 68 -1.24 16.39 -7.12
CA ALA A 68 -1.38 17.83 -7.01
C ALA A 68 -2.58 18.18 -6.11
N PRO A 69 -2.52 19.31 -5.37
CA PRO A 69 -3.68 19.86 -4.67
C PRO A 69 -4.80 20.30 -5.62
#